data_AF-A0AAW5CK03-F1
#
_entry.id   AF-A0AAW5CK03-F1
#
_cell.length_a   1.000
_cell.length_b   1.000
_cell.length_c   1.000
_cell.angle_alpha   90.00
_cell.angle_beta   90.00
_cell.angle_gamma   90.00
#
_symmetry.space_group_name_H-M   'P 1'
#
loop_
_entity.id
_entity.type
_entity.pdbx_description
1 polymer ?
#
loop_
_entity_poly.entity_id
_entity_poly.type
_entity_poly.pdbx_seq_one_letter_code
_entity_poly.pdbx_strand_id
1 'polypeptide(L)'
;DLVRVFQEVLTQEEIDILKSKISYLLMLNIVADKQGNTLEITFSFRNNDPVMTKFDPDRLYQLEQNLKKILKLNPDEADSSIKNMKYIQAISYKDLK
;
A
#
# COMPACT_ATOMS: atom_id res chain seq x y z
N ASP A 1 0.74 -3.46 -10.67
CA ASP A 1 -0.57 -3.58 -10.02
C ASP A 1 -0.79 -2.67 -8.82
N LEU A 2 0.15 -2.59 -7.86
CA LEU A 2 -0.01 -1.73 -6.67
C LEU A 2 -0.29 -0.26 -7.00
N VAL A 3 0.49 0.31 -7.93
CA VAL A 3 0.30 1.68 -8.41
C VAL A 3 -1.13 1.89 -8.94
N ARG A 4 -1.64 0.96 -9.75
CA ARG A 4 -2.98 1.05 -10.33
C ARG A 4 -4.07 1.03 -9.25
N VAL A 5 -3.99 0.09 -8.31
CA VAL A 5 -4.96 0.01 -7.20
C VAL A 5 -4.93 1.27 -6.33
N PHE A 6 -3.74 1.84 -6.10
CA PHE A 6 -3.65 3.11 -5.42
C PHE A 6 -4.25 4.25 -6.23
N GLN A 7 -4.03 4.32 -7.54
CA GLN A 7 -4.64 5.32 -8.42
C GLN A 7 -6.17 5.26 -8.45
N GLU A 8 -6.76 4.06 -8.39
CA GLU A 8 -8.21 3.86 -8.44
C GLU A 8 -8.97 4.52 -7.27
N VAL A 9 -8.30 4.74 -6.13
CA VAL A 9 -8.90 5.42 -4.97
C VAL A 9 -8.59 6.92 -4.94
N LEU A 10 -7.77 7.43 -5.87
CA LEU A 10 -7.40 8.84 -5.97
C LEU A 10 -8.27 9.58 -6.99
N THR A 11 -8.49 10.87 -6.76
CA THR A 11 -8.99 11.80 -7.77
C THR A 11 -7.86 12.22 -8.71
N GLN A 12 -8.20 12.75 -9.89
CA GLN A 12 -7.19 13.24 -10.83
C GLN A 12 -6.35 14.39 -10.25
N GLU A 13 -6.97 15.29 -9.49
CA GLU A 13 -6.27 16.40 -8.83
C GLU A 13 -5.23 15.89 -7.82
N GLU A 14 -5.59 14.90 -7.01
CA GLU A 14 -4.66 14.27 -6.07
C GLU A 14 -3.51 13.57 -6.80
N ILE A 15 -3.77 12.87 -7.90
CA ILE A 15 -2.74 12.24 -8.74
C ILE A 15 -1.75 13.31 -9.23
N ASP A 16 -2.23 14.43 -9.76
CA ASP A 16 -1.38 15.50 -10.28
C ASP A 16 -0.52 16.13 -9.18
N ILE A 17 -1.10 16.35 -8.00
CA ILE A 17 -0.38 16.82 -6.81
C ILE A 17 0.73 15.83 -6.43
N LEU A 18 0.41 14.53 -6.35
CA LEU A 18 1.37 13.50 -5.92
C LEU A 18 2.48 13.27 -6.94
N LYS A 19 2.19 13.34 -8.25
CA LYS A 19 3.21 13.23 -9.32
C LYS A 19 4.29 14.30 -9.21
N SER A 20 3.96 15.50 -8.70
CA SER A 20 4.95 16.54 -8.42
C SER A 20 5.90 16.21 -7.26
N LYS A 21 5.57 15.22 -6.42
CA LYS A 21 6.33 14.79 -5.24
C LYS A 21 7.15 13.53 -5.51
N ILE A 22 8.02 13.58 -6.52
CA ILE A 22 8.78 12.41 -7.04
C ILE A 22 9.61 11.63 -6.00
N SER A 23 9.97 12.24 -4.86
CA SER A 23 10.73 11.60 -3.77
C SER A 23 9.87 11.03 -2.64
N TYR A 24 8.54 11.14 -2.76
CA TYR A 24 7.59 10.68 -1.75
C TYR A 24 7.14 9.26 -2.10
N LEU A 25 6.86 8.49 -1.05
CA LEU A 25 6.47 7.09 -1.12
C LEU A 25 5.28 6.89 -0.20
N LEU A 26 4.33 6.06 -0.63
CA LEU A 26 3.39 5.41 0.28
C LEU A 26 3.97 4.05 0.66
N MET A 27 4.33 3.89 1.93
CA MET A 27 4.86 2.65 2.48
C MET A 27 3.71 1.78 2.97
N LEU A 28 3.75 0.50 2.58
CA LEU A 28 2.82 -0.54 2.99
C LEU A 28 3.55 -1.48 3.94
N ASN A 29 3.26 -1.42 5.24
CA ASN A 29 3.74 -2.41 6.19
C ASN A 29 2.71 -3.54 6.26
N ILE A 30 3.10 -4.72 5.82
CA ILE A 30 2.17 -5.82 5.56
C ILE A 30 2.41 -6.94 6.56
N VAL A 31 1.33 -7.44 7.14
CA VAL A 31 1.31 -8.67 7.93
C VAL A 31 0.54 -9.72 7.15
N ALA A 32 1.15 -10.87 6.89
CA ALA A 32 0.54 -12.00 6.20
C ALA A 32 0.56 -13.27 7.07
N ASP A 33 -0.43 -14.13 6.86
CA ASP A 33 -0.46 -15.46 7.48
C ASP A 33 0.57 -16.40 6.84
N LYS A 34 0.69 -17.63 7.36
CA LYS A 34 1.58 -18.65 6.82
C LYS A 34 1.27 -19.06 5.38
N GLN A 35 0.04 -18.86 4.91
CA GLN A 35 -0.38 -19.17 3.55
C GLN A 35 -0.09 -17.99 2.60
N GLY A 36 0.46 -16.89 3.13
CA GLY A 36 0.77 -15.67 2.40
C GLY A 36 -0.44 -14.79 2.15
N ASN A 37 -1.58 -15.02 2.80
CA ASN A 37 -2.72 -14.12 2.72
C ASN A 37 -2.46 -12.90 3.58
N THR A 38 -2.69 -11.71 3.01
CA THR A 38 -2.52 -10.46 3.75
C THR A 38 -3.61 -10.29 4.80
N LEU A 39 -3.21 -10.19 6.07
CA LEU A 39 -4.08 -9.97 7.23
C LEU A 39 -4.28 -8.48 7.50
N GLU A 40 -3.21 -7.70 7.44
CA GLU A 40 -3.20 -6.27 7.80
C GLU A 40 -2.25 -5.50 6.89
N ILE A 41 -2.63 -4.27 6.54
CA ILE A 41 -1.74 -3.29 5.90
C ILE A 41 -1.77 -2.00 6.72
N THR A 42 -0.63 -1.60 7.27
CA THR A 42 -0.45 -0.29 7.88
C THR A 42 0.23 0.65 6.89
N PHE A 43 -0.45 1.76 6.57
CA PHE A 43 0.09 2.79 5.70
C PHE A 43 1.04 3.71 6.46
N SER A 44 2.19 4.03 5.88
CA SER A 44 3.11 5.06 6.39
C SER A 44 3.51 5.99 5.27
N PHE A 45 3.45 7.29 5.55
CA PHE A 45 3.74 8.35 4.60
C PHE A 45 4.31 9.55 5.37
N ARG A 46 4.82 10.54 4.66
CA ARG A 46 5.41 11.72 5.31
C ARG A 46 4.32 12.52 6.04
N ASN A 47 4.65 13.09 7.19
CA ASN A 47 3.70 13.91 7.96
C ASN A 47 3.22 15.17 7.21
N ASN A 48 3.92 15.57 6.14
CA ASN A 48 3.56 16.67 5.26
C ASN A 48 3.10 16.19 3.87
N ASP A 49 2.69 14.93 3.74
CA ASP A 49 2.13 14.41 2.50
C ASP A 49 0.86 15.21 2.12
N PRO A 50 0.81 15.81 0.93
CA PRO A 50 -0.25 16.77 0.59
C PRO A 50 -1.63 16.12 0.41
N VAL A 51 -1.69 14.81 0.19
CA VAL A 51 -2.93 14.05 -0.02
C VAL A 51 -3.18 13.09 1.14
N MET A 52 -2.21 12.26 1.49
CA MET A 52 -2.41 11.17 2.46
C MET A 52 -2.74 11.67 3.87
N THR A 53 -2.27 12.85 4.26
CA THR A 53 -2.59 13.45 5.57
C THR A 53 -4.05 13.88 5.73
N LYS A 54 -4.77 14.03 4.61
CA LYS A 54 -6.19 14.43 4.56
C LYS A 54 -7.07 13.31 3.99
N PHE A 55 -6.51 12.12 3.79
CA PHE A 55 -7.22 11.02 3.15
C PHE A 55 -8.32 10.52 4.08
N ASP A 56 -9.51 10.37 3.51
CA ASP A 56 -10.67 9.92 4.26
C ASP A 56 -10.48 8.47 4.77
N PRO A 57 -10.85 8.15 6.02
CA PRO A 57 -10.74 6.79 6.57
C PRO A 57 -11.43 5.72 5.72
N ASP A 58 -12.57 6.01 5.10
CA ASP A 58 -13.29 5.04 4.26
C ASP A 58 -12.51 4.75 2.97
N ARG A 59 -11.84 5.76 2.41
CA ARG A 59 -10.96 5.60 1.24
C ARG A 59 -9.70 4.81 1.61
N LEU A 60 -9.11 5.04 2.79
CA LEU A 60 -8.00 4.21 3.30
C LEU A 60 -8.42 2.75 3.45
N TYR A 61 -9.61 2.51 4.00
CA TYR A 61 -10.15 1.17 4.15
C TYR A 61 -10.37 0.50 2.78
N GLN A 62 -10.97 1.21 1.83
CA GLN A 62 -11.15 0.71 0.46
C GLN A 62 -9.81 0.35 -0.20
N LEU A 63 -8.80 1.21 -0.05
CA LEU A 63 -7.45 0.95 -0.54
C LEU A 63 -6.86 -0.32 0.07
N GLU A 64 -6.95 -0.48 1.39
CA GLU A 64 -6.49 -1.70 2.08
C GLU A 64 -7.17 -2.95 1.53
N GLN A 65 -8.51 -2.94 1.40
CA GLN A 65 -9.25 -4.11 0.90
C GLN A 65 -8.87 -4.45 -0.54
N ASN A 66 -8.64 -3.45 -1.39
CA ASN A 66 -8.23 -3.69 -2.77
C ASN A 66 -6.79 -4.19 -2.86
N LEU A 67 -5.88 -3.66 -2.05
CA LEU A 67 -4.51 -4.16 -1.96
C LEU A 67 -4.46 -5.60 -1.45
N LYS A 68 -5.25 -5.96 -0.43
CA LYS A 68 -5.34 -7.34 0.11
C LYS A 68 -5.70 -8.38 -0.96
N LYS A 69 -6.50 -8.01 -1.96
CA LYS A 69 -6.90 -8.92 -3.06
C LYS A 69 -5.72 -9.28 -3.98
N ILE A 70 -4.78 -8.37 -4.16
CA ILE A 70 -3.63 -8.55 -5.07
C ILE A 70 -2.33 -8.90 -4.33
N LEU A 71 -2.26 -8.62 -3.04
CA LEU A 71 -1.13 -8.94 -2.17
C LEU A 71 -1.29 -10.34 -1.61
N LYS A 72 -0.71 -11.30 -2.32
CA LYS A 72 -0.52 -12.67 -1.85
C LYS A 72 0.94 -13.04 -1.93
N LEU A 73 1.51 -13.44 -0.80
CA LEU A 73 2.88 -13.93 -0.75
C LEU A 73 2.90 -15.42 -1.10
N ASN A 74 3.94 -15.89 -1.78
CA ASN A 74 4.13 -17.33 -1.97
C ASN A 74 4.87 -17.89 -0.74
N PRO A 75 4.24 -18.80 0.02
CA PRO A 75 4.79 -19.26 1.30
C PRO A 75 5.88 -20.32 1.16
N ASP A 76 6.14 -20.83 -0.05
CA ASP A 76 7.10 -21.92 -0.30
C ASP A 76 8.56 -21.58 0.09
N GLU A 77 8.87 -20.30 0.31
CA GLU A 77 10.19 -19.84 0.77
C GLU A 77 10.25 -19.58 2.29
N ALA A 78 9.14 -19.72 3.01
CA ALA A 78 9.06 -19.39 4.43
C ALA A 78 9.31 -20.62 5.32
N ASP A 79 10.14 -20.44 6.35
CA ASP A 79 10.35 -21.45 7.40
C ASP A 79 9.01 -21.83 8.06
N SER A 80 8.72 -23.13 8.10
CA SER A 80 7.48 -23.71 8.65
C SER A 80 7.16 -23.27 10.10
N SER A 81 8.16 -22.85 10.87
CA SER A 81 8.03 -22.33 12.23
C SER A 81 7.46 -20.91 12.30
N ILE A 82 7.52 -20.14 11.20
CA ILE A 82 7.00 -18.76 11.14
C ILE A 82 5.49 -18.77 11.34
N LYS A 83 4.98 -17.94 12.25
CA LYS A 83 3.54 -17.76 12.50
C LYS A 83 2.89 -16.77 11.53
N ASN A 84 3.51 -15.61 11.38
CA ASN A 84 3.10 -14.54 10.47
C ASN A 84 4.35 -13.96 9.81
N MET A 85 4.22 -13.55 8.56
CA MET A 85 5.26 -12.88 7.81
C MET A 85 5.03 -11.37 7.87
N LYS A 86 6.11 -10.61 8.08
CA LYS A 86 6.09 -9.15 8.02
C LYS A 86 7.02 -8.69 6.92
N TYR A 87 6.52 -7.86 6.03
CA TYR A 87 7.30 -7.31 4.93
C TYR A 87 6.80 -5.93 4.54
N ILE A 88 7.64 -5.19 3.82
CA ILE A 88 7.36 -3.80 3.44
C ILE A 88 7.37 -3.71 1.92
N GLN A 89 6.40 -2.99 1.38
CA GLN A 89 6.41 -2.54 -0.02
C GLN A 89 6.24 -1.03 -0.09
N ALA A 90 6.70 -0.44 -1.17
CA ALA A 90 6.60 1.00 -1.40
C ALA A 90 5.94 1.26 -2.75
N ILE A 91 5.01 2.22 -2.77
CA ILE A 91 4.47 2.79 -4.00
C ILE A 91 5.12 4.16 -4.18
N SER A 92 5.89 4.31 -5.26
CA SER A 92 6.51 5.60 -5.56
C SER A 92 5.53 6.50 -6.32
N TYR A 93 5.41 7.76 -5.88
CA TYR A 93 4.50 8.69 -6.54
C TYR A 93 4.97 9.10 -7.94
N LYS A 94 6.25 8.93 -8.24
CA LYS A 94 6.79 9.12 -9.59
C LYS A 94 6.18 8.14 -10.62
N ASP A 95 5.66 7.00 -10.15
CA ASP A 95 5.12 5.93 -10.99
C ASP A 95 3.62 6.11 -11.26
N LEU A 96 2.97 7.10 -10.61
CA LEU A 96 1.58 7.46 -10.88
C LEU A 96 1.46 8.00 -12.31
N LYS A 97 0.48 7.48 -13.04
CA LYS A 97 0.17 7.84 -14.43
C LYS A 97 -0.82 8.99 -14.52
#